data_AF-A0A7J3QVN5-F1
#
_entry.id   AF-A0A7J3QVN5-F1
#
_cell.length_a   1.000
_cell.length_b   1.000
_cell.length_c   1.000
_cell.angle_alpha   90.00
_cell.angle_beta   90.00
_cell.angle_gamma   90.00
#
_symmetry.space_group_name_H-M   'P 1'
#
loop_
_entity.id
_entity.type
_entity.pdbx_description
1 polymer ?
#
loop_
_entity_poly.entity_id
_entity_poly.type
_entity_poly.pdbx_seq_one_letter_code
_entity_poly.pdbx_strand_id
1 'polypeptide(L)'
;SIDVIDVQDWHFIPAAVTLKKAFGIPFVYSIESLEDHRSHGANSPFNMAIKSIEWLGMYEASKILVKSEWMAGEAVRIYKVPEAKIRVVKIGSEGWLRTVLETYKSLKEGS
;
A
#
# COMPACT_ATOMS: atom_id res chain seq x y z
N SER A 1 13.03 6.61 -18.05
CA SER A 1 13.16 6.70 -16.58
C SER A 1 12.09 5.83 -15.95
N ILE A 2 12.28 5.44 -14.68
CA ILE A 2 11.21 4.86 -13.86
C ILE A 2 10.75 5.99 -12.93
N ASP A 3 9.46 6.30 -12.94
CA ASP A 3 8.91 7.46 -12.23
C ASP A 3 8.11 7.06 -10.97
N VAL A 4 7.59 5.82 -10.92
CA VAL A 4 6.81 5.27 -9.81
C VAL A 4 7.06 3.77 -9.71
N ILE A 5 7.12 3.25 -8.48
CA ILE A 5 7.15 1.80 -8.21
C ILE A 5 5.74 1.35 -7.78
N ASP A 6 5.18 0.34 -8.42
CA ASP A 6 3.93 -0.31 -7.99
C ASP A 6 4.25 -1.57 -7.18
N VAL A 7 3.91 -1.56 -5.90
CA VAL A 7 4.27 -2.61 -4.93
C VAL A 7 3.03 -3.43 -4.60
N GLN A 8 3.14 -4.74 -4.78
CA GLN A 8 2.04 -5.68 -4.60
C GLN A 8 2.27 -6.52 -3.33
N ASP A 9 1.51 -6.22 -2.27
CA ASP A 9 1.58 -6.89 -0.98
C ASP A 9 2.90 -6.67 -0.17
N TRP A 10 2.88 -7.07 1.11
CA TRP A 10 3.87 -6.66 2.12
C TRP A 10 5.30 -7.17 1.85
N HIS A 11 5.46 -8.31 1.18
CA HIS A 11 6.74 -8.97 0.97
C HIS A 11 7.78 -8.08 0.25
N PHE A 12 7.32 -7.16 -0.59
CA PHE A 12 8.18 -6.28 -1.40
C PHE A 12 8.45 -4.92 -0.77
N ILE A 13 7.83 -4.61 0.38
CA ILE A 13 8.01 -3.32 1.07
C ILE A 13 9.48 -3.03 1.40
N PRO A 14 10.30 -3.99 1.91
CA PRO A 14 11.71 -3.70 2.19
C PRO A 14 12.48 -3.25 0.94
N ALA A 15 12.20 -3.87 -0.21
CA ALA A 15 12.80 -3.49 -1.48
C ALA A 15 12.31 -2.10 -1.93
N ALA A 16 11.01 -1.85 -1.88
CA ALA A 16 10.42 -0.57 -2.28
C ALA A 16 10.94 0.61 -1.45
N VAL A 17 11.03 0.45 -0.13
CA VAL A 17 11.59 1.46 0.78
C VAL A 17 13.06 1.72 0.47
N THR A 18 13.83 0.66 0.18
CA THR A 18 15.24 0.79 -0.21
C THR A 18 15.39 1.57 -1.52
N LEU A 19 14.59 1.22 -2.54
CA LEU A 19 14.61 1.91 -3.84
C LEU A 19 14.16 3.37 -3.73
N LYS A 20 13.12 3.65 -2.94
CA LYS A 20 12.67 5.03 -2.66
C LYS A 20 13.79 5.85 -2.03
N LYS A 21 14.50 5.30 -1.04
CA LYS A 21 15.61 6.00 -0.37
C LYS A 21 16.82 6.21 -1.28
N ALA A 22 17.16 5.21 -2.09
CA ALA A 22 18.32 5.25 -2.97
C ALA A 22 18.12 6.16 -4.19
N PHE A 23 16.91 6.19 -4.75
CA PHE A 23 16.64 6.84 -6.04
C PHE A 23 15.62 7.97 -5.99
N GLY A 24 15.00 8.22 -4.83
CA GLY A 24 13.94 9.23 -4.69
C GLY A 24 12.61 8.86 -5.37
N ILE A 25 12.48 7.63 -5.89
CA ILE A 25 11.30 7.21 -6.65
C ILE A 25 10.16 6.86 -5.67
N PRO A 26 8.99 7.53 -5.75
CA PRO A 26 7.86 7.20 -4.89
C PRO A 26 7.28 5.83 -5.24
N PHE A 27 6.57 5.23 -4.29
CA PHE A 27 5.88 3.97 -4.54
C PHE A 27 4.41 3.99 -4.11
N VAL A 28 3.62 3.20 -4.83
CA VAL A 28 2.24 2.85 -4.50
C VAL A 28 2.25 1.47 -3.84
N TYR A 29 1.43 1.28 -2.81
CA TYR A 29 1.30 0.00 -2.13
C TYR A 29 -0.11 -0.56 -2.28
N SER A 30 -0.25 -1.65 -3.04
CA SER A 30 -1.48 -2.41 -3.16
C SER A 30 -1.59 -3.45 -2.05
N ILE A 31 -2.59 -3.29 -1.17
CA ILE A 31 -2.86 -4.19 -0.05
C ILE A 31 -3.89 -5.23 -0.49
N GLU A 32 -3.46 -6.48 -0.50
CA GLU A 32 -4.30 -7.63 -0.83
C GLU A 32 -5.07 -8.15 0.38
N SER A 33 -4.41 -8.19 1.54
CA SER A 33 -4.96 -8.57 2.84
C SER A 33 -4.12 -7.99 3.97
N LEU A 34 -4.66 -7.99 5.19
CA LEU A 34 -3.94 -7.56 6.40
C LEU A 34 -3.70 -8.76 7.31
N GLU A 35 -2.54 -8.80 7.94
CA GLU A 35 -2.18 -9.87 8.87
C GLU A 35 -3.13 -9.95 10.08
N ASP A 36 -3.67 -8.81 10.54
CA ASP A 36 -4.68 -8.76 11.61
C ASP A 36 -5.99 -9.50 11.27
N HIS A 37 -6.28 -9.70 9.99
CA HIS A 37 -7.43 -10.48 9.53
C HIS A 37 -7.04 -11.88 9.07
N ARG A 38 -5.93 -12.00 8.33
CA ARG A 38 -5.42 -13.26 7.80
C ARG A 38 -5.03 -14.23 8.92
N SER A 39 -4.47 -13.71 10.01
CA SER A 39 -4.04 -14.46 11.18
C SER A 39 -4.61 -13.84 12.46
N HIS A 40 -5.94 -13.79 12.54
CA HIS A 40 -6.62 -13.11 13.65
C HIS A 40 -6.18 -13.63 15.03
N GLY A 41 -5.78 -12.72 15.92
CA GLY A 41 -5.28 -13.05 17.27
C GLY A 41 -3.87 -13.63 17.33
N ALA A 42 -3.20 -13.83 16.18
CA ALA A 42 -1.84 -14.36 16.16
C ALA A 42 -0.83 -13.30 16.63
N ASN A 43 0.06 -13.72 17.53
CA ASN A 43 1.08 -12.88 18.18
C ASN A 43 2.47 -13.52 18.16
N SER A 44 2.70 -14.50 17.28
CA SER A 44 4.04 -15.08 17.14
C SER A 44 5.03 -14.03 16.60
N PRO A 45 6.34 -14.19 16.83
CA PRO A 45 7.35 -13.30 16.27
C PRO A 45 7.23 -13.13 14.75
N PHE A 46 6.82 -14.18 14.04
CA PHE A 46 6.62 -14.14 12.60
C PHE A 46 5.43 -13.24 12.20
N ASN A 47 4.27 -13.40 12.84
CA ASN A 47 3.10 -12.56 12.55
C ASN A 47 3.37 -11.09 12.90
N MET A 48 4.07 -10.84 14.01
CA MET A 48 4.48 -9.47 14.38
C MET A 48 5.45 -8.85 13.37
N ALA A 49 6.37 -9.65 12.80
CA ALA A 49 7.25 -9.18 11.73
C ALA A 49 6.46 -8.79 10.47
N ILE A 50 5.48 -9.61 10.06
CA ILE A 50 4.59 -9.28 8.93
C ILE A 50 3.85 -7.96 9.20
N LYS A 51 3.21 -7.82 10.37
CA LYS A 51 2.50 -6.58 10.76
C LYS A 51 3.41 -5.36 10.75
N SER A 52 4.67 -5.52 11.17
CA SER A 52 5.66 -4.44 11.14
C SER A 52 6.01 -4.02 9.72
N ILE A 53 6.09 -4.98 8.78
CA ILE A 53 6.34 -4.71 7.36
C ILE A 53 5.10 -4.08 6.69
N GLU A 54 3.90 -4.57 6.98
CA GLU A 54 2.63 -3.96 6.53
C GLU A 54 2.56 -2.50 7.01
N TRP A 55 2.81 -2.24 8.29
CA TRP A 55 2.85 -0.89 8.86
C TRP A 55 3.88 0.00 8.16
N LEU A 56 5.12 -0.49 7.99
CA LEU A 56 6.18 0.26 7.30
C LEU A 56 5.76 0.61 5.87
N GLY A 57 5.13 -0.31 5.16
CA GLY A 57 4.63 -0.09 3.81
C GLY A 57 3.58 1.01 3.76
N MET A 58 2.61 0.97 4.68
CA MET A 58 1.58 2.00 4.77
C MET A 58 2.13 3.36 5.17
N TYR A 59 3.15 3.39 6.03
CA TYR A 59 3.83 4.61 6.44
C TYR A 59 4.61 5.23 5.26
N GLU A 60 5.43 4.44 4.57
CA GLU A 60 6.34 4.92 3.54
C GLU A 60 5.71 5.15 2.16
N ALA A 61 4.64 4.42 1.80
CA ALA A 61 4.01 4.54 0.49
C ALA A 61 3.47 5.95 0.26
N SER A 62 3.52 6.46 -0.98
CA SER A 62 2.91 7.74 -1.32
C SER A 62 1.38 7.62 -1.46
N LYS A 63 0.92 6.50 -2.01
CA LYS A 63 -0.49 6.10 -2.10
C LYS A 63 -0.66 4.63 -1.78
N ILE A 64 -1.84 4.27 -1.29
CA ILE A 64 -2.22 2.91 -0.93
C ILE A 64 -3.46 2.54 -1.74
N LEU A 65 -3.42 1.40 -2.42
CA LEU A 65 -4.55 0.85 -3.14
C LEU A 65 -5.16 -0.30 -2.31
N VAL A 66 -6.47 -0.30 -2.15
CA VAL A 66 -7.21 -1.36 -1.48
C VAL A 66 -8.41 -1.79 -2.32
N LYS A 67 -8.92 -3.01 -2.11
CA LYS A 67 -9.98 -3.58 -2.96
C LYS A 67 -11.41 -3.22 -2.56
N SER A 68 -11.60 -2.64 -1.36
CA SER A 68 -12.92 -2.31 -0.83
C SER A 68 -12.86 -1.19 0.18
N GLU A 69 -14.00 -0.51 0.37
CA GLU A 69 -14.19 0.47 1.45
C GLU A 69 -13.95 -0.14 2.83
N TRP A 70 -14.29 -1.42 3.02
CA TRP A 70 -14.00 -2.12 4.27
C TRP A 70 -12.50 -2.18 4.54
N MET A 71 -11.69 -2.56 3.54
CA MET A 71 -10.24 -2.62 3.69
C MET A 71 -9.64 -1.22 3.90
N ALA A 72 -10.20 -0.18 3.27
CA ALA A 72 -9.83 1.21 3.54
C ALA A 72 -10.08 1.57 5.02
N GLY A 73 -11.27 1.25 5.52
CA GLY A 73 -11.64 1.45 6.92
C GLY A 73 -10.71 0.73 7.89
N GLU A 74 -10.33 -0.51 7.59
CA GLU A 74 -9.39 -1.27 8.43
C GLU A 74 -7.97 -0.70 8.42
N ALA A 75 -7.47 -0.24 7.27
CA ALA A 75 -6.18 0.44 7.19
C ALA A 75 -6.17 1.74 8.04
N VAL A 76 -7.25 2.52 8.02
CA VAL A 76 -7.40 3.70 8.88
C VAL A 76 -7.51 3.29 10.36
N ARG A 77 -8.35 2.30 10.67
CA ARG A 77 -8.67 1.91 12.04
C ARG A 77 -7.49 1.28 12.77
N ILE A 78 -6.83 0.30 12.12
CA ILE A 78 -5.74 -0.51 12.70
C ILE A 78 -4.41 0.22 12.58
N TYR A 79 -4.07 0.67 11.36
CA TYR A 79 -2.75 1.19 11.03
C TYR A 79 -2.67 2.73 11.03
N LYS A 80 -3.77 3.43 11.33
CA LYS A 80 -3.84 4.90 11.41
C LYS A 80 -3.40 5.60 10.13
N VAL A 81 -3.64 4.96 8.98
CA VAL A 81 -3.32 5.52 7.68
C VAL A 81 -4.19 6.76 7.42
N PRO A 82 -3.62 7.90 6.98
CA PRO A 82 -4.41 9.04 6.53
C PRO A 82 -5.26 8.67 5.32
N GLU A 83 -6.58 8.92 5.38
CA GLU A 83 -7.52 8.62 4.28
C GLU A 83 -7.08 9.19 2.93
N ALA A 84 -6.44 10.37 2.92
CA ALA A 84 -5.92 11.00 1.72
C ALA A 84 -4.88 10.16 0.94
N LYS A 85 -4.21 9.20 1.61
CA LYS A 85 -3.28 8.26 0.99
C LYS A 85 -3.99 7.08 0.33
N ILE A 86 -5.22 6.76 0.73
CA ILE A 86 -5.93 5.55 0.31
C ILE A 86 -6.74 5.81 -0.96
N ARG A 87 -6.80 4.80 -1.83
CA ARG A 87 -7.69 4.72 -3.00
C ARG A 87 -8.29 3.33 -3.06
N VAL A 88 -9.61 3.26 -3.19
CA VAL A 88 -10.31 2.00 -3.41
C VAL A 88 -10.29 1.67 -4.91
N VAL A 89 -9.71 0.54 -5.27
CA VAL A 89 -9.60 0.04 -6.65
C VAL A 89 -10.08 -1.41 -6.67
N LYS A 90 -11.28 -1.62 -7.20
CA LYS A 90 -11.82 -2.96 -7.42
C LYS A 90 -11.37 -3.48 -8.79
N ILE A 91 -10.31 -4.27 -8.82
CA ILE A 91 -9.76 -4.84 -10.07
C ILE A 91 -10.89 -5.55 -10.85
N GLY A 92 -10.99 -5.24 -12.14
CA GLY A 92 -12.02 -5.79 -13.03
C GLY A 92 -13.35 -5.04 -13.04
N SER A 93 -13.58 -4.05 -12.16
CA SER A 93 -14.75 -3.17 -12.25
C SER A 93 -14.57 -2.11 -13.33
N GLU A 94 -15.66 -1.54 -13.84
CA GLU A 94 -15.56 -0.41 -14.77
C GLU A 94 -14.66 0.71 -14.20
N GLY A 95 -13.74 1.23 -15.01
CA GLY A 95 -12.83 2.32 -14.63
C GLY A 95 -11.62 1.96 -13.77
N TRP A 96 -11.45 0.71 -13.32
CA TRP A 96 -10.37 0.32 -12.39
C TRP A 96 -8.96 0.73 -12.89
N LEU A 97 -8.67 0.46 -14.17
CA LEU A 97 -7.38 0.77 -14.78
C LEU A 97 -7.15 2.28 -14.83
N ARG A 98 -8.21 3.06 -15.08
CA ARG A 98 -8.14 4.52 -15.11
C ARG A 98 -7.72 5.06 -13.74
N THR A 99 -8.33 4.57 -12.66
CA THR A 99 -7.99 4.98 -11.29
C THR A 99 -6.54 4.65 -10.92
N VAL A 100 -6.03 3.48 -11.34
CA VAL A 100 -4.61 3.12 -11.15
C VAL A 100 -3.69 4.09 -11.90
N LEU A 101 -3.98 4.35 -13.18
CA LEU A 101 -3.17 5.26 -13.99
C LEU A 101 -3.21 6.71 -13.48
N GLU A 102 -4.37 7.19 -13.02
CA GLU A 102 -4.52 8.49 -12.36
C GLU A 102 -3.69 8.57 -11.08
N THR A 103 -3.64 7.47 -10.30
CA THR A 103 -2.79 7.39 -9.11
C THR A 103 -1.33 7.53 -9.47
N TYR A 104 -0.85 6.83 -10.51
CA TYR A 104 0.55 6.93 -10.95
C TYR A 104 0.89 8.33 -11.44
N LYS A 105 0.01 8.95 -12.24
CA LYS A 105 0.20 10.32 -12.74
C LYS A 105 0.30 11.33 -11.59
N SER A 106 -0.55 11.20 -10.57
CA SER A 106 -0.56 12.11 -9.42
C SER A 106 0.75 12.10 -8.62
N LEU A 107 1.53 11.02 -8.68
CA LEU A 107 2.82 10.93 -8.01
C LEU A 107 3.96 11.50 -8.86
N LYS A 108 3.86 11.39 -10.18
CA LYS A 108 4.85 11.96 -11.10
C LYS A 108 4.83 13.49 -11.09
N GLU A 109 3.66 14.10 -10.96
CA GLU A 109 3.50 15.57 -10.98
C GLU A 109 3.93 16.26 -9.68
N GLY A 110 4.05 15.51 -8.58
CA GLY A 110 4.50 16.01 -7.27
C GLY A 110 5.97 15.77 -6.95
N SER A 111 6.76 15.26 -7.90
CA SER A 111 8.18 14.92 -7.77
C SER A 111 9.10 15.97 -8.40
#